data_AF-A0A1G8WHC3-F1
#
_entry.id   AF-A0A1G8WHC3-F1
#
_cell.length_a   1.000
_cell.length_b   1.000
_cell.length_c   1.000
_cell.angle_alpha   90.00
_cell.angle_beta   90.00
_cell.angle_gamma   90.00
#
_symmetry.space_group_name_H-M   'P 1'
#
loop_
_entity.id
_entity.type
_entity.pdbx_description
1 polymer ?
#
loop_
_entity_poly.entity_id
_entity_poly.type
_entity_poly.pdbx_seq_one_letter_code
_entity_poly.pdbx_strand_id
1 'polypeptide(L)'
;MGQAHIRHGHRAVVSTLVVALAVLVGLAVSSPAPAFAATSVESAPSPVTAGVMPTPQTNGTIFTVEIVGDTAYAGGMFTTARPAGVAPGGAGEVARHNLLAFDLDTGDLLPWSPEVSNSHTVTTAPGSFCRELSPLEWTCDTVFQLESSPDGSRLYAAGDFDRVDGQWRSRLARFDTATGELDPDFAPAPPAGYAGCRSPARPSTSAARSTPSTAPRGNGWRR
;
A
#
# COMPACT_ATOMS: atom_id res chain seq x y z
N MET A 1 107.81 83.55 16.59
CA MET A 1 107.62 82.99 15.23
C MET A 1 107.63 81.47 15.39
N GLY A 2 106.61 80.66 15.12
CA GLY A 2 105.26 80.80 14.59
C GLY A 2 104.48 79.51 14.92
N GLN A 3 103.16 79.68 15.01
CA GLN A 3 102.05 78.73 15.18
C GLN A 3 102.28 77.24 14.84
N ALA A 4 101.76 76.35 15.70
CA ALA A 4 100.55 75.55 15.40
C ALA A 4 100.22 74.59 16.56
N HIS A 5 98.98 74.67 17.05
CA HIS A 5 98.38 73.79 18.05
C HIS A 5 97.84 72.49 17.41
N ILE A 6 97.82 71.39 18.17
CA ILE A 6 96.65 70.51 18.40
C ILE A 6 96.99 69.61 19.61
N ARG A 7 96.07 69.57 20.59
CA ARG A 7 96.19 68.87 21.87
C ARG A 7 95.70 67.42 21.77
N HIS A 8 96.34 66.48 22.47
CA HIS A 8 95.79 65.16 22.82
C HIS A 8 95.97 64.90 24.32
N GLY A 9 94.88 64.45 24.96
CA GLY A 9 94.69 64.37 26.41
C GLY A 9 95.25 63.11 27.08
N HIS A 10 95.50 63.25 28.38
CA HIS A 10 96.19 62.32 29.26
C HIS A 10 95.33 61.16 29.77
N ARG A 11 96.04 60.05 30.01
CA ARG A 11 95.56 58.69 30.32
C ARG A 11 95.01 58.53 31.74
N ALA A 12 94.00 57.66 31.85
CA ALA A 12 93.22 57.36 33.04
C ALA A 12 93.76 56.18 33.86
N VAL A 13 93.37 56.19 35.15
CA VAL A 13 93.73 55.32 36.27
C VAL A 13 92.64 54.25 36.50
N VAL A 14 93.01 53.26 37.32
CA VAL A 14 92.56 51.87 37.54
C VAL A 14 91.23 51.62 38.32
N SER A 15 90.58 50.48 38.01
CA SER A 15 89.68 49.57 38.80
C SER A 15 88.18 49.86 39.05
N THR A 16 87.28 49.03 38.47
CA THR A 16 86.35 48.05 39.11
C THR A 16 85.20 47.56 38.19
N LEU A 17 84.76 46.29 38.41
CA LEU A 17 83.47 45.62 38.11
C LEU A 17 83.03 45.22 36.65
N VAL A 18 82.53 43.97 36.48
CA VAL A 18 81.24 43.53 35.85
C VAL A 18 81.24 42.05 35.34
N VAL A 19 80.09 41.39 35.57
CA VAL A 19 79.48 40.05 35.30
C VAL A 19 79.56 39.47 33.87
N ALA A 20 79.56 38.13 33.70
CA ALA A 20 78.84 37.38 32.63
C ALA A 20 78.74 35.84 32.86
N LEU A 21 77.68 35.25 32.31
CA LEU A 21 76.95 33.98 32.58
C LEU A 21 77.24 32.86 31.53
N ALA A 22 77.18 31.56 31.86
CA ALA A 22 77.17 30.46 30.86
C ALA A 22 76.37 29.18 31.25
N VAL A 23 75.21 29.00 30.56
CA VAL A 23 74.56 27.84 29.88
C VAL A 23 74.52 26.42 30.50
N LEU A 24 73.30 25.91 30.75
CA LEU A 24 72.94 24.50 30.99
C LEU A 24 72.14 23.94 29.79
N VAL A 25 72.55 22.78 29.27
CA VAL A 25 71.96 22.05 28.12
C VAL A 25 70.80 21.17 28.58
N GLY A 26 69.61 21.33 27.97
CA GLY A 26 68.43 20.48 28.20
C GLY A 26 68.33 19.34 27.17
N LEU A 27 68.27 18.10 27.63
CA LEU A 27 67.95 16.91 26.83
C LEU A 27 66.42 16.76 26.76
N ALA A 28 65.83 16.95 25.57
CA ALA A 28 64.44 16.64 25.30
C ALA A 28 64.31 15.16 24.88
N VAL A 29 63.60 14.36 25.67
CA VAL A 29 63.23 12.98 25.30
C VAL A 29 62.01 13.06 24.38
N SER A 30 62.14 12.62 23.12
CA SER A 30 60.97 12.46 22.25
C SER A 30 60.32 11.10 22.51
N SER A 31 59.04 11.10 22.88
CA SER A 31 58.25 9.87 22.96
C SER A 31 57.64 9.58 21.58
N PRO A 32 57.67 8.33 21.07
CA PRO A 32 56.94 7.99 19.85
C PRO A 32 55.42 7.95 20.15
N ALA A 33 54.61 8.56 19.27
CA ALA A 33 53.16 8.44 19.33
C ALA A 33 52.73 7.00 18.96
N PRO A 34 51.65 6.45 19.55
CA PRO A 34 51.12 5.16 19.15
C PRO A 34 50.54 5.25 17.73
N ALA A 35 50.90 4.31 16.86
CA ALA A 35 50.24 4.14 15.58
C ALA A 35 48.93 3.36 15.81
N PHE A 36 47.79 4.03 15.67
CA PHE A 36 46.50 3.33 15.62
C PHE A 36 46.32 2.73 14.23
N ALA A 37 46.07 1.43 14.15
CA ALA A 37 45.62 0.80 12.92
C ALA A 37 44.26 1.39 12.55
N ALA A 38 44.15 2.04 11.39
CA ALA A 38 42.87 2.50 10.88
C ALA A 38 42.02 1.27 10.53
N THR A 39 41.03 0.97 11.34
CA THR A 39 39.93 0.10 10.95
C THR A 39 39.26 0.72 9.73
N SER A 40 39.31 0.04 8.60
CA SER A 40 38.55 0.41 7.40
C SER A 40 37.07 0.46 7.77
N VAL A 41 36.49 1.65 7.70
CA VAL A 41 35.06 1.85 7.86
C VAL A 41 34.40 1.28 6.62
N GLU A 42 33.66 0.17 6.76
CA GLU A 42 32.74 -0.33 5.74
C GLU A 42 31.85 0.86 5.35
N SER A 43 31.83 1.23 4.07
CA SER A 43 30.99 2.34 3.62
C SER A 43 29.53 1.99 3.87
N ALA A 44 28.84 2.80 4.66
CA ALA A 44 27.41 2.62 4.90
C ALA A 44 26.67 2.62 3.55
N PRO A 45 25.69 1.72 3.34
CA PRO A 45 24.91 1.72 2.12
C PRO A 45 24.27 3.10 1.93
N SER A 46 24.24 3.57 0.69
CA SER A 46 23.61 4.85 0.38
C SER A 46 22.16 4.83 0.84
N PRO A 47 21.69 5.83 1.61
CA PRO A 47 20.30 5.86 2.04
C PRO A 47 19.40 6.01 0.80
N VAL A 48 18.54 5.01 0.57
CA VAL A 48 17.42 5.15 -0.36
C VAL A 48 16.32 5.93 0.34
N THR A 49 15.97 7.10 -0.19
CA THR A 49 14.77 7.82 0.25
C THR A 49 13.61 7.35 -0.62
N ALA A 50 12.43 7.11 -0.04
CA ALA A 50 11.22 6.88 -0.84
C ALA A 50 10.96 8.15 -1.65
N GLY A 51 11.30 8.13 -2.93
CA GLY A 51 10.92 9.17 -3.87
C GLY A 51 9.39 9.25 -3.97
N VAL A 52 8.88 10.38 -4.46
CA VAL A 52 7.45 10.49 -4.76
C VAL A 52 7.13 9.46 -5.85
N MET A 53 6.44 8.38 -5.50
CA MET A 53 5.89 7.45 -6.47
C MET A 53 4.49 7.94 -6.87
N PRO A 54 4.25 8.22 -8.17
CA PRO A 54 2.91 8.46 -8.66
C PRO A 54 2.02 7.30 -8.20
N THR A 55 0.87 7.60 -7.60
CA THR A 55 -0.08 6.58 -7.17
C THR A 55 -1.50 7.04 -7.49
N PRO A 56 -2.38 6.13 -7.95
CA PRO A 56 -3.77 6.49 -8.17
C PRO A 56 -4.48 6.72 -6.83
N GLN A 57 -5.50 7.58 -6.85
CA GLN A 57 -6.32 7.87 -5.68
C GLN A 57 -7.77 7.48 -5.92
N THR A 58 -8.44 6.93 -4.92
CA THR A 58 -9.87 6.57 -4.97
C THR A 58 -10.74 7.63 -4.30
N ASN A 59 -12.03 7.68 -4.66
CA ASN A 59 -13.02 8.50 -3.94
C ASN A 59 -13.58 7.84 -2.66
N GLY A 60 -13.06 6.67 -2.31
CA GLY A 60 -13.45 5.90 -1.14
C GLY A 60 -12.27 5.11 -0.58
N THR A 61 -12.57 4.16 0.30
CA THR A 61 -11.56 3.43 1.09
C THR A 61 -11.06 2.21 0.35
N ILE A 62 -9.74 2.02 0.30
CA ILE A 62 -9.10 0.76 -0.08
C ILE A 62 -8.91 -0.07 1.19
N PHE A 63 -9.41 -1.30 1.19
CA PHE A 63 -9.29 -2.22 2.34
C PHE A 63 -8.14 -3.21 2.17
N THR A 64 -7.80 -3.54 0.92
CA THR A 64 -6.81 -4.58 0.60
C THR A 64 -6.03 -4.18 -0.65
N VAL A 65 -4.74 -4.52 -0.64
CA VAL A 65 -3.86 -4.43 -1.80
C VAL A 65 -3.10 -5.73 -1.88
N GLU A 66 -3.09 -6.35 -3.06
CA GLU A 66 -2.36 -7.57 -3.36
C GLU A 66 -1.41 -7.31 -4.53
N ILE A 67 -0.16 -7.78 -4.40
CA ILE A 67 0.88 -7.55 -5.41
C ILE A 67 1.18 -8.87 -6.13
N VAL A 68 1.12 -8.85 -7.47
CA VAL A 68 1.51 -9.98 -8.31
C VAL A 68 2.44 -9.46 -9.42
N GLY A 69 3.71 -9.84 -9.35
CA GLY A 69 4.74 -9.28 -10.22
C GLY A 69 4.84 -7.77 -10.03
N ASP A 70 4.79 -7.02 -11.15
CA ASP A 70 4.87 -5.56 -11.16
C ASP A 70 3.48 -4.88 -11.04
N THR A 71 2.42 -5.65 -10.80
CA THR A 71 1.05 -5.13 -10.69
C THR A 71 0.55 -5.16 -9.25
N ALA A 72 0.03 -4.02 -8.78
CA ALA A 72 -0.74 -3.93 -7.55
C ALA A 72 -2.24 -3.93 -7.86
N TYR A 73 -2.95 -4.90 -7.31
CA TYR A 73 -4.41 -4.98 -7.33
C TYR A 73 -4.96 -4.41 -6.04
N ALA A 74 -5.93 -3.50 -6.11
CA ALA A 74 -6.56 -2.91 -4.94
C ALA A 74 -8.06 -3.19 -4.91
N GLY A 75 -8.54 -3.55 -3.72
CA GLY A 75 -9.94 -3.84 -3.44
C GLY A 75 -10.46 -2.96 -2.31
N GLY A 76 -11.70 -2.50 -2.40
CA GLY A 76 -12.26 -1.67 -1.34
C GLY A 76 -13.73 -1.30 -1.53
N MET A 77 -14.05 -0.08 -1.08
CA MET A 77 -15.35 0.57 -1.21
C MET A 77 -15.15 1.94 -1.89
N PHE A 78 -15.25 1.97 -3.22
CA PHE A 78 -15.05 3.16 -4.05
C PHE A 78 -15.73 3.00 -5.41
N THR A 79 -16.02 4.12 -6.07
CA THR A 79 -16.69 4.15 -7.39
C THR A 79 -15.84 4.79 -8.48
N THR A 80 -14.83 5.57 -8.11
CA THR A 80 -13.89 6.19 -9.05
C THR A 80 -12.46 6.09 -8.54
N ALA A 81 -11.53 6.06 -9.50
CA ALA A 81 -10.11 6.22 -9.28
C ALA A 81 -9.58 7.33 -10.19
N ARG A 82 -8.58 8.07 -9.73
CA ARG A 82 -7.88 9.10 -10.51
C ARG A 82 -6.41 8.75 -10.64
N PRO A 83 -5.82 8.85 -11.84
CA PRO A 83 -4.38 8.82 -12.00
C PRO A 83 -3.68 9.90 -11.15
N ALA A 84 -2.40 9.70 -10.85
CA ALA A 84 -1.61 10.67 -10.11
C ALA A 84 -1.62 12.05 -10.80
N GLY A 85 -1.74 13.12 -10.01
CA GLY A 85 -1.74 14.50 -10.51
C GLY A 85 -3.08 15.00 -11.08
N VAL A 86 -4.08 14.15 -11.23
CA VAL A 86 -5.44 14.58 -11.60
C VAL A 86 -6.16 15.18 -10.38
N ALA A 87 -6.78 16.34 -10.54
CA ALA A 87 -7.52 17.00 -9.46
C ALA A 87 -8.82 16.23 -9.11
N PRO A 88 -9.24 16.20 -7.82
CA PRO A 88 -10.50 15.57 -7.42
C PRO A 88 -11.71 16.16 -8.16
N GLY A 89 -12.59 15.31 -8.69
CA GLY A 89 -13.78 15.69 -9.45
C GLY A 89 -13.51 16.21 -10.87
N GLY A 90 -12.27 16.10 -11.37
CA GLY A 90 -11.90 16.52 -12.72
C GLY A 90 -12.23 15.51 -13.82
N ALA A 91 -12.12 15.91 -15.09
CA ALA A 91 -12.41 15.08 -16.26
C ALA A 91 -11.46 13.87 -16.45
N GLY A 92 -10.42 13.74 -15.63
CA GLY A 92 -9.47 12.62 -15.67
C GLY A 92 -9.78 11.50 -14.69
N GLU A 93 -10.88 11.56 -13.93
CA GLU A 93 -11.32 10.43 -13.11
C GLU A 93 -11.88 9.30 -13.99
N VAL A 94 -11.61 8.07 -13.58
CA VAL A 94 -12.04 6.85 -14.26
C VAL A 94 -12.94 6.05 -13.31
N ALA A 95 -14.03 5.50 -13.85
CA ALA A 95 -14.91 4.62 -13.08
C ALA A 95 -14.17 3.33 -12.67
N ARG A 96 -14.33 2.95 -11.41
CA ARG A 96 -13.82 1.70 -10.84
C ARG A 96 -14.79 1.22 -9.78
N HIS A 97 -15.30 0.00 -9.94
CA HIS A 97 -16.35 -0.54 -9.09
C HIS A 97 -15.73 -1.46 -8.04
N ASN A 98 -15.14 -0.85 -7.00
CA ASN A 98 -14.48 -1.53 -5.87
C ASN A 98 -13.21 -2.32 -6.18
N LEU A 99 -12.82 -2.44 -7.46
CA LEU A 99 -11.57 -3.07 -7.91
C LEU A 99 -10.82 -2.15 -8.88
N LEU A 100 -9.50 -2.12 -8.75
CA LEU A 100 -8.59 -1.50 -9.71
C LEU A 100 -7.24 -2.21 -9.69
N ALA A 101 -6.43 -2.01 -10.72
CA ALA A 101 -5.02 -2.38 -10.72
C ALA A 101 -4.16 -1.20 -11.21
N PHE A 102 -2.92 -1.15 -10.77
CA PHE A 102 -1.92 -0.18 -11.24
C PHE A 102 -0.52 -0.80 -11.30
N ASP A 103 0.32 -0.22 -12.14
CA ASP A 103 1.73 -0.58 -12.29
C ASP A 103 2.53 -0.07 -11.09
N LEU A 104 3.37 -0.92 -10.50
CA LEU A 104 4.16 -0.59 -9.31
C LEU A 104 5.33 0.34 -9.58
N ASP A 105 5.88 0.32 -10.79
CA ASP A 105 7.02 1.14 -11.18
C ASP A 105 6.57 2.55 -11.60
N THR A 106 5.49 2.65 -12.37
CA THR A 106 5.02 3.92 -12.93
C THR A 106 3.88 4.55 -12.14
N GLY A 107 3.09 3.74 -11.42
CA GLY A 107 1.86 4.20 -10.77
C GLY A 107 0.67 4.37 -11.71
N ASP A 108 0.79 3.95 -12.98
CA ASP A 108 -0.27 4.10 -13.97
C ASP A 108 -1.42 3.14 -13.68
N LEU A 109 -2.66 3.65 -13.78
CA LEU A 109 -3.84 2.79 -13.71
C LEU A 109 -3.86 1.84 -14.91
N LEU A 110 -4.03 0.55 -14.63
CA LEU A 110 -4.16 -0.48 -15.64
C LEU A 110 -5.61 -0.58 -16.16
N PRO A 111 -5.81 -1.14 -17.37
CA PRO A 111 -7.15 -1.33 -17.95
C PRO A 111 -8.06 -2.30 -17.17
N TRP A 112 -7.51 -3.17 -16.32
CA TRP A 112 -8.28 -4.11 -15.52
C TRP A 112 -9.28 -3.38 -14.62
N SER A 113 -10.57 -3.57 -14.91
CA SER A 113 -11.67 -2.88 -14.23
C SER A 113 -12.94 -3.74 -14.12
N PRO A 114 -12.92 -4.87 -13.39
CA PRO A 114 -14.12 -5.66 -13.18
C PRO A 114 -15.20 -4.89 -12.42
N GLU A 115 -16.45 -5.21 -12.69
CA GLU A 115 -17.60 -4.59 -12.06
C GLU A 115 -18.15 -5.45 -10.92
N VAL A 116 -17.81 -5.06 -9.68
CA VAL A 116 -18.35 -5.70 -8.48
C VAL A 116 -19.67 -5.03 -8.09
N SER A 117 -20.70 -5.83 -7.83
CA SER A 117 -22.02 -5.32 -7.44
C SER A 117 -22.75 -6.25 -6.46
N ASN A 118 -23.77 -5.68 -5.79
CA ASN A 118 -24.71 -6.41 -4.95
C ASN A 118 -26.15 -5.97 -5.28
N SER A 119 -27.10 -6.86 -5.06
CA SER A 119 -28.52 -6.53 -4.96
C SER A 119 -28.79 -5.39 -3.95
N HIS A 120 -29.53 -4.37 -4.38
CA HIS A 120 -29.89 -3.27 -3.49
C HIS A 120 -30.83 -3.75 -2.38
N THR A 121 -30.64 -3.21 -1.18
CA THR A 121 -31.46 -3.52 -0.01
C THR A 121 -32.14 -2.27 0.50
N VAL A 122 -33.44 -2.38 0.81
CA VAL A 122 -34.18 -1.32 1.50
C VAL A 122 -34.20 -1.61 3.00
N THR A 123 -33.54 -0.77 3.80
CA THR A 123 -33.42 -0.96 5.25
C THR A 123 -33.19 0.35 5.99
N THR A 124 -33.64 0.42 7.25
CA THR A 124 -33.35 1.51 8.19
C THR A 124 -32.08 1.26 9.01
N ALA A 125 -31.48 0.07 8.90
CA ALA A 125 -30.26 -0.33 9.60
C ALA A 125 -29.30 -1.01 8.61
N PRO A 126 -28.65 -0.25 7.72
CA PRO A 126 -27.63 -0.80 6.82
C PRO A 126 -26.40 -1.27 7.60
N GLY A 127 -25.65 -2.21 7.01
CA GLY A 127 -24.32 -2.55 7.50
C GLY A 127 -23.34 -1.37 7.35
N SER A 128 -22.32 -1.32 8.19
CA SER A 128 -21.34 -0.21 8.21
C SER A 128 -20.51 -0.05 6.93
N PHE A 129 -20.54 -1.05 6.05
CA PHE A 129 -19.81 -1.09 4.78
C PHE A 129 -20.74 -1.09 3.57
N CYS A 130 -21.97 -0.59 3.76
CA CYS A 130 -22.94 -0.38 2.69
C CYS A 130 -22.97 1.12 2.33
N ARG A 131 -23.01 1.39 1.04
CA ARG A 131 -23.11 2.74 0.48
C ARG A 131 -24.57 3.08 0.21
N GLU A 132 -24.97 4.29 0.60
CA GLU A 132 -26.30 4.82 0.31
C GLU A 132 -26.45 5.11 -1.19
N LEU A 133 -27.56 4.68 -1.78
CA LEU A 133 -27.93 4.98 -3.17
C LEU A 133 -29.07 6.00 -3.22
N SER A 134 -30.05 5.84 -2.34
CA SER A 134 -31.19 6.72 -2.16
C SER A 134 -31.71 6.58 -0.71
N PRO A 135 -32.63 7.44 -0.23
CA PRO A 135 -33.14 7.31 1.13
C PRO A 135 -33.68 5.91 1.41
N LEU A 136 -33.07 5.23 2.38
CA LEU A 136 -33.34 3.84 2.79
C LEU A 136 -32.86 2.75 1.82
N GLU A 137 -32.25 3.09 0.68
CA GLU A 137 -31.73 2.14 -0.31
C GLU A 137 -30.20 2.08 -0.27
N TRP A 138 -29.66 0.87 -0.14
CA TRP A 138 -28.24 0.63 0.09
C TRP A 138 -27.68 -0.46 -0.83
N THR A 139 -26.41 -0.33 -1.21
CA THR A 139 -25.62 -1.41 -1.82
C THR A 139 -24.46 -1.79 -0.92
N CYS A 140 -24.19 -3.08 -0.77
CA CYS A 140 -23.08 -3.62 0.00
C CYS A 140 -22.21 -4.46 -0.95
N ASP A 141 -21.33 -3.82 -1.70
CA ASP A 141 -20.52 -4.42 -2.77
C ASP A 141 -19.00 -4.36 -2.46
N THR A 142 -18.65 -4.07 -1.21
CA THR A 142 -17.28 -3.88 -0.74
C THR A 142 -16.42 -5.14 -0.93
N VAL A 143 -15.21 -4.96 -1.47
CA VAL A 143 -14.17 -5.99 -1.50
C VAL A 143 -13.27 -5.80 -0.29
N PHE A 144 -13.20 -6.82 0.57
CA PHE A 144 -12.43 -6.78 1.81
C PHE A 144 -11.05 -7.42 1.69
N GLN A 145 -10.88 -8.41 0.82
CA GLN A 145 -9.62 -9.14 0.67
C GLN A 145 -9.35 -9.46 -0.79
N LEU A 146 -8.09 -9.26 -1.18
CA LEU A 146 -7.47 -9.80 -2.37
C LEU A 146 -6.34 -10.75 -1.94
N GLU A 147 -6.19 -11.86 -2.64
CA GLU A 147 -5.13 -12.84 -2.35
C GLU A 147 -4.73 -13.54 -3.65
N SER A 148 -3.43 -13.62 -3.93
CA SER A 148 -2.94 -14.37 -5.09
C SER A 148 -2.78 -15.87 -4.80
N SER A 149 -2.84 -16.71 -5.83
CA SER A 149 -2.38 -18.09 -5.70
C SER A 149 -0.87 -18.13 -5.48
N PRO A 150 -0.31 -19.20 -4.88
CA PRO A 150 1.14 -19.30 -4.66
C PRO A 150 2.01 -19.21 -5.92
N ASP A 151 1.44 -19.53 -7.08
CA ASP A 151 2.09 -19.41 -8.39
C ASP A 151 1.82 -18.07 -9.09
N GLY A 152 1.07 -17.17 -8.45
CA GLY A 152 0.68 -15.86 -8.97
C GLY A 152 -0.28 -15.90 -10.16
N SER A 153 -0.75 -17.07 -10.60
CA SER A 153 -1.59 -17.21 -11.81
C SER A 153 -3.06 -16.83 -11.60
N ARG A 154 -3.50 -16.78 -10.34
CA ARG A 154 -4.88 -16.46 -9.94
C ARG A 154 -4.90 -15.37 -8.90
N LEU A 155 -5.92 -14.53 -8.97
CA LEU A 155 -6.27 -13.55 -7.94
C LEU A 155 -7.66 -13.88 -7.40
N TYR A 156 -7.79 -14.04 -6.10
CA TYR A 156 -9.05 -14.27 -5.41
C TYR A 156 -9.53 -12.96 -4.80
N ALA A 157 -10.79 -12.61 -5.04
CA ALA A 157 -11.44 -11.47 -4.40
C ALA A 157 -12.55 -11.95 -3.49
N ALA A 158 -12.54 -11.47 -2.24
CA ALA A 158 -13.56 -11.77 -1.25
C ALA A 158 -14.20 -10.50 -0.69
N GLY A 159 -15.52 -10.52 -0.52
CA GLY A 159 -16.27 -9.32 -0.14
C GLY A 159 -17.76 -9.57 0.11
N ASP A 160 -18.51 -8.48 0.21
CA ASP A 160 -19.97 -8.52 0.41
C ASP A 160 -20.77 -8.58 -0.90
N PHE A 161 -20.11 -8.65 -2.07
CA PHE A 161 -20.76 -8.66 -3.38
C PHE A 161 -21.50 -9.97 -3.71
N ASP A 162 -22.45 -9.88 -4.66
CA ASP A 162 -23.15 -11.04 -5.21
C ASP A 162 -22.84 -11.29 -6.69
N ARG A 163 -22.25 -10.30 -7.37
CA ARG A 163 -21.90 -10.37 -8.79
C ARG A 163 -20.55 -9.73 -9.08
N VAL A 164 -19.91 -10.27 -10.12
CA VAL A 164 -18.74 -9.70 -10.79
C VAL A 164 -18.99 -9.76 -12.30
N ASP A 165 -18.83 -8.64 -12.99
CA ASP A 165 -19.08 -8.50 -14.44
C ASP A 165 -20.48 -9.02 -14.85
N GLY A 166 -21.47 -8.75 -14.00
CA GLY A 166 -22.85 -9.22 -14.16
C GLY A 166 -23.08 -10.71 -13.87
N GLN A 167 -22.04 -11.52 -13.69
CA GLN A 167 -22.13 -12.95 -13.35
C GLN A 167 -22.28 -13.16 -11.85
N TRP A 168 -23.08 -14.15 -11.45
CA TRP A 168 -23.25 -14.50 -10.02
C TRP A 168 -21.95 -15.07 -9.44
N ARG A 169 -21.39 -14.36 -8.46
CA ARG A 169 -20.20 -14.71 -7.68
C ARG A 169 -20.47 -14.28 -6.25
N SER A 170 -21.11 -15.15 -5.46
CA SER A 170 -21.50 -14.78 -4.10
C SER A 170 -20.28 -14.74 -3.19
N ARG A 171 -19.85 -13.54 -2.82
CA ARG A 171 -18.78 -13.21 -1.86
C ARG A 171 -17.37 -13.62 -2.23
N LEU A 172 -17.19 -14.43 -3.27
CA LEU A 172 -15.90 -14.93 -3.69
C LEU A 172 -15.84 -15.04 -5.21
N ALA A 173 -14.81 -14.45 -5.81
CA ALA A 173 -14.50 -14.50 -7.22
C ALA A 173 -13.03 -14.86 -7.43
N ARG A 174 -12.71 -15.40 -8.61
CA ARG A 174 -11.34 -15.72 -9.03
C ARG A 174 -11.09 -15.10 -10.41
N PHE A 175 -9.96 -14.45 -10.57
CA PHE A 175 -9.48 -13.91 -11.83
C PHE A 175 -8.20 -14.61 -12.26
N ASP A 176 -7.97 -14.66 -13.55
CA ASP A 176 -6.68 -14.98 -14.15
C ASP A 176 -5.80 -13.73 -14.16
N THR A 177 -4.58 -13.79 -13.63
CA THR A 177 -3.71 -12.59 -13.53
C THR A 177 -3.02 -12.23 -14.83
N ALA A 178 -2.93 -13.16 -15.80
CA ALA A 178 -2.31 -12.89 -17.09
C ALA A 178 -3.28 -12.17 -18.04
N THR A 179 -4.58 -12.52 -17.97
CA THR A 179 -5.62 -11.97 -18.84
C THR A 179 -6.52 -10.95 -18.14
N GLY A 180 -6.59 -10.99 -16.81
CA GLY A 180 -7.52 -10.21 -16.00
C GLY A 180 -8.95 -10.76 -16.00
N GLU A 181 -9.21 -11.87 -16.68
CA GLU A 181 -10.56 -12.40 -16.89
C GLU A 181 -11.12 -13.08 -15.64
N LEU A 182 -12.42 -12.89 -15.40
CA LEU A 182 -13.18 -13.61 -14.38
C LEU A 182 -13.30 -15.09 -14.76
N ASP A 183 -12.94 -15.97 -13.84
CA ASP A 183 -13.06 -17.41 -14.03
C ASP A 183 -14.53 -17.86 -13.99
N PRO A 184 -15.09 -18.36 -15.10
CA PRO A 184 -16.50 -18.71 -15.17
C PRO A 184 -16.86 -19.92 -14.30
N ASP A 185 -15.92 -20.83 -14.06
CA ASP A 185 -16.15 -22.12 -13.41
C ASP A 185 -15.94 -22.07 -11.88
N PHE A 186 -15.30 -21.01 -11.38
CA PHE A 186 -15.11 -20.80 -9.96
C PHE A 186 -16.34 -20.15 -9.29
N ALA A 187 -17.34 -20.96 -8.94
CA ALA A 187 -18.58 -20.51 -8.29
C ALA A 187 -18.87 -21.28 -6.99
N PRO A 188 -18.02 -21.19 -5.96
CA PRO A 188 -18.29 -21.84 -4.69
C PRO A 188 -19.56 -21.25 -4.06
N ALA A 189 -20.51 -22.12 -3.71
CA ALA A 189 -21.72 -21.73 -3.01
C ALA A 189 -21.50 -21.92 -1.51
N PRO A 190 -21.38 -20.84 -0.70
CA PRO A 190 -21.41 -21.01 0.74
C PRO A 190 -22.74 -21.66 1.16
N PRO A 191 -22.74 -22.60 2.12
CA PRO A 191 -23.96 -23.21 2.60
C PRO A 191 -24.92 -22.13 3.11
N ALA A 192 -26.22 -22.34 2.88
CA ALA A 192 -27.29 -21.42 3.25
C ALA A 192 -27.36 -21.23 4.79
N GLY A 193 -26.51 -20.37 5.33
CA GLY A 193 -26.34 -20.22 6.77
C GLY A 193 -25.45 -19.05 7.20
N TYR A 194 -24.51 -18.61 6.37
CA TYR A 194 -23.81 -17.33 6.61
C TYR A 194 -24.76 -16.17 6.27
N ALA A 195 -25.56 -15.76 7.24
CA ALA A 195 -26.39 -14.57 7.19
C ALA A 195 -25.55 -13.31 7.39
N GLY A 196 -24.78 -12.93 6.37
CA GLY A 196 -24.48 -11.52 6.08
C GLY A 196 -25.32 -11.14 4.86
N CYS A 197 -26.29 -10.25 5.05
CA CYS A 197 -27.26 -9.74 4.06
C CYS A 197 -27.82 -10.78 3.06
N ARG A 198 -29.01 -11.33 3.38
CA ARG A 198 -29.75 -12.22 2.48
C ARG A 198 -30.22 -11.45 1.23
N SER A 199 -29.75 -11.84 0.05
CA SER A 199 -30.52 -11.66 -1.19
C SER A 199 -31.74 -12.61 -1.14
N PRO A 200 -32.93 -12.19 -1.61
CA PRO A 200 -34.10 -13.05 -1.64
C PRO A 200 -33.84 -14.28 -2.53
N ALA A 201 -34.27 -15.44 -2.02
CA ALA A 201 -34.06 -16.73 -2.65
C ALA A 201 -34.51 -16.74 -4.12
N ARG A 202 -33.68 -17.33 -4.98
CA ARG A 202 -34.02 -17.73 -6.35
C ARG A 202 -35.40 -18.43 -6.35
N PRO A 203 -36.37 -18.05 -7.19
CA PRO A 203 -37.61 -18.80 -7.28
C PRO A 203 -37.27 -20.20 -7.81
N SER A 204 -37.40 -21.20 -6.94
CA SER A 204 -37.42 -22.58 -7.39
C SER A 204 -38.72 -22.76 -8.17
N THR A 205 -38.59 -23.17 -9.43
CA THR A 205 -39.70 -23.66 -10.22
C THR A 205 -40.41 -24.77 -9.43
N SER A 206 -41.61 -24.46 -8.94
CA SER A 206 -42.49 -25.43 -8.29
C SER A 206 -42.89 -26.49 -9.32
N ALA A 207 -42.30 -27.68 -9.22
CA ALA A 207 -42.87 -28.86 -9.84
C ALA A 207 -44.16 -29.18 -9.08
N ALA A 208 -45.29 -28.90 -9.72
CA ALA A 208 -46.62 -29.24 -9.22
C ALA A 208 -46.68 -30.74 -8.87
N ARG A 209 -46.84 -31.04 -7.58
CA ARG A 209 -47.18 -32.38 -7.12
C ARG A 209 -48.66 -32.61 -7.42
N SER A 210 -48.95 -33.43 -8.42
CA SER A 210 -50.29 -33.94 -8.71
C SER A 210 -50.85 -34.67 -7.49
N THR A 211 -52.03 -34.26 -7.04
CA THR A 211 -52.81 -34.95 -6.01
C THR A 211 -53.40 -36.24 -6.60
N PRO A 212 -53.39 -37.38 -5.88
CA PRO A 212 -54.12 -38.56 -6.32
C PRO A 212 -55.62 -38.33 -6.07
N SER A 213 -56.42 -38.54 -7.11
CA SER A 213 -57.89 -38.56 -7.06
C SER A 213 -58.37 -39.74 -6.21
N THR A 214 -59.08 -39.44 -5.12
CA THR A 214 -59.82 -40.45 -4.32
C THR A 214 -61.12 -40.79 -5.04
N ALA A 215 -61.21 -42.00 -5.59
CA ALA A 215 -62.45 -42.57 -6.12
C ALA A 215 -63.38 -43.00 -4.95
N PRO A 216 -64.71 -42.76 -5.02
CA PRO A 216 -65.63 -43.26 -4.01
C PRO A 216 -65.91 -44.76 -4.21
N ARG A 217 -65.81 -45.55 -3.13
CA ARG A 217 -66.23 -46.95 -3.08
C ARG A 217 -67.75 -47.02 -3.15
N GLY A 218 -68.26 -47.83 -4.09
CA GLY A 218 -69.68 -48.14 -4.24
C GLY A 218 -70.16 -49.11 -3.15
N ASN A 219 -71.32 -48.82 -2.57
CA ASN A 219 -71.98 -49.67 -1.60
C ASN A 219 -73.10 -50.44 -2.33
N GLY A 220 -72.87 -51.73 -2.58
CA GLY A 220 -73.84 -52.63 -3.18
C GLY A 220 -74.99 -52.96 -2.22
N TRP A 221 -76.21 -52.77 -2.71
CA TRP A 221 -77.46 -53.30 -2.13
C TRP A 221 -77.79 -54.64 -2.76
N ARG A 222 -78.07 -55.70 -1.97
CA ARG A 222 -79.13 -56.75 -2.11
C ARG A 222 -79.18 -57.53 -0.78
N ARG A 223 -80.30 -57.43 -0.03
CA ARG A 223 -81.34 -58.46 0.18
C ARG A 223 -80.83 -59.81 0.65
#